data_AF-A0A2S7XTB8-F1
#
_entry.id   AF-A0A2S7XTB8-F1
#
_cell.length_a   1.000
_cell.length_b   1.000
_cell.length_c   1.000
_cell.angle_alpha   90.00
_cell.angle_beta   90.00
_cell.angle_gamma   90.00
#
_symmetry.space_group_name_H-M   'P 1'
#
loop_
_entity.id
_entity.type
_entity.pdbx_description
1 polymer ?
#
loop_
_entity_poly.entity_id
_entity_poly.type
_entity_poly.pdbx_seq_one_letter_code
_entity_poly.pdbx_strand_id
1 'polypeptide(L)' 'MIQNIRSISWIKAARKDFEAFPAAVQSDMLDALTIAAAGSKSDKAKLFKGIDRGVFEITLRSLI' A
#
# COMPACT_ATOMS: atom_id res chain seq x y z
N MET A 1 -19.67 15.45 0.27
CA MET A 1 -18.54 15.53 1.22
C MET A 1 -17.28 15.13 0.46
N ILE A 2 -16.30 16.02 0.31
CA ILE A 2 -15.04 15.69 -0.35
C ILE A 2 -14.22 14.89 0.66
N GLN A 3 -13.94 13.62 0.37
CA GLN A 3 -13.02 12.82 1.19
C GLN A 3 -11.63 13.48 1.10
N ASN A 4 -11.06 13.85 2.23
CA ASN A 4 -9.70 14.40 2.26
C ASN A 4 -8.69 13.26 2.09
N ILE A 5 -8.38 12.94 0.83
CA ILE A 5 -7.40 11.91 0.48
C ILE A 5 -5.99 12.49 0.70
N ARG A 6 -5.25 11.88 1.63
CA ARG A 6 -3.87 12.29 1.91
C ARG A 6 -2.94 11.93 0.74
N SER A 7 -1.92 12.74 0.50
CA SER A 7 -0.88 12.40 -0.48
C SER A 7 -0.08 11.18 -0.01
N ILE A 8 0.13 10.21 -0.91
CA ILE A 8 1.03 9.07 -0.66
C ILE A 8 2.46 9.54 -0.89
N SER A 9 3.23 9.62 0.19
CA SER A 9 4.65 9.95 0.14
C SER A 9 5.49 8.69 -0.02
N TRP A 10 6.53 8.78 -0.84
CA TRP A 10 7.38 7.64 -1.18
C TRP A 10 8.80 7.83 -0.70
N ILE A 11 9.39 6.74 -0.19
CA ILE A 11 10.85 6.60 -0.17
C ILE A 11 11.29 6.29 -1.61
N LYS A 12 12.30 7.00 -2.13
CA LYS A 12 12.72 6.89 -3.54
C LYS A 12 13.02 5.45 -3.97
N ALA A 13 13.71 4.68 -3.13
CA ALA A 13 14.00 3.26 -3.39
C ALA A 13 12.71 2.43 -3.43
N ALA A 14 11.80 2.62 -2.46
CA ALA A 14 10.53 1.89 -2.41
C ALA A 14 9.65 2.16 -3.64
N ARG A 15 9.63 3.40 -4.15
CA ARG A 15 8.92 3.72 -5.41
C ARG A 15 9.51 2.98 -6.60
N LYS A 16 10.85 2.91 -6.69
CA LYS A 16 11.53 2.19 -7.76
C LYS A 16 11.20 0.70 -7.73
N ASP A 17 11.21 0.09 -6.55
CA ASP A 17 10.88 -1.34 -6.39
C ASP A 17 9.40 -1.60 -6.69
N PHE A 18 8.51 -0.68 -6.29
CA PHE A 18 7.09 -0.71 -6.64
C PHE A 18 6.87 -0.70 -8.17
N GLU A 19 7.51 0.21 -8.88
CA GLU A 19 7.38 0.37 -10.34
C GLU A 19 7.92 -0.85 -11.13
N ALA A 20 8.73 -1.71 -10.50
CA ALA A 20 9.27 -2.93 -11.12
C ALA A 20 8.30 -4.14 -11.07
N PHE A 21 7.23 -4.07 -10.28
CA PHE A 21 6.22 -5.15 -10.25
C PHE A 21 5.37 -5.19 -11.53
N PRO A 22 4.74 -6.33 -11.87
CA PRO A 22 3.75 -6.38 -12.94
C PRO A 22 2.59 -5.40 -12.71
N ALA A 23 2.01 -4.86 -13.79
CA ALA A 23 0.97 -3.83 -13.72
C ALA A 23 -0.24 -4.24 -12.85
N ALA A 24 -0.65 -5.51 -12.88
CA ALA A 24 -1.73 -6.02 -12.04
C ALA A 24 -1.39 -5.92 -10.54
N VAL A 25 -0.16 -6.24 -10.17
CA VAL A 25 0.34 -6.16 -8.78
C VAL A 25 0.44 -4.69 -8.35
N GLN A 26 0.89 -3.80 -9.24
CA GLN A 26 0.93 -2.36 -8.97
C GLN A 26 -0.47 -1.80 -8.69
N SER A 27 -1.49 -2.21 -9.47
CA SER A 27 -2.87 -1.80 -9.27
C SER A 27 -3.39 -2.21 -7.89
N ASP A 28 -3.20 -3.47 -7.50
CA ASP A 28 -3.65 -3.98 -6.19
C ASP A 28 -2.99 -3.22 -5.01
N MET A 29 -1.71 -2.88 -5.16
CA MET A 29 -0.99 -2.08 -4.16
C MET A 29 -1.52 -0.64 -4.08
N LEU A 30 -1.76 0.01 -5.23
CA LEU A 30 -2.29 1.38 -5.28
C LEU A 30 -3.69 1.47 -4.68
N ASP A 31 -4.53 0.46 -4.86
CA ASP A 31 -5.85 0.39 -4.23
C ASP A 31 -5.71 0.36 -2.71
N ALA A 32 -4.83 -0.48 -2.18
CA ALA A 32 -4.58 -0.55 -0.74
C ALA A 32 -4.01 0.77 -0.18
N LEU A 33 -3.10 1.43 -0.90
CA LEU A 33 -2.55 2.73 -0.51
C LEU A 33 -3.59 3.85 -0.58
N THR A 34 -4.52 3.81 -1.55
CA THR A 34 -5.60 4.78 -1.68
C THR A 34 -6.58 4.67 -0.51
N ILE A 35 -6.91 3.43 -0.09
CA ILE A 35 -7.70 3.19 1.13
C ILE A 35 -7.00 3.77 2.36
N ALA A 36 -5.67 3.58 2.47
CA ALA A 36 -4.87 4.16 3.55
C ALA A 36 -4.87 5.70 3.51
N ALA A 37 -4.73 6.29 2.32
CA ALA A 37 -4.79 7.73 2.12
C ALA A 37 -6.14 8.32 2.55
N ALA A 38 -7.23 7.58 2.36
CA ALA A 38 -8.58 7.91 2.82
C ALA A 38 -8.79 7.75 4.34
N GLY A 39 -7.80 7.27 5.10
CA GLY A 39 -7.92 7.09 6.55
C GLY A 39 -8.40 5.71 6.99
N SER A 40 -8.54 4.76 6.07
CA SER A 40 -8.98 3.40 6.37
C SER A 40 -7.83 2.39 6.23
N LYS A 41 -8.07 1.12 6.55
CA LYS A 41 -7.08 0.04 6.42
C LYS A 41 -7.61 -1.02 5.47
N SER A 42 -6.88 -1.28 4.37
CA SER A 42 -7.19 -2.38 3.46
C SER A 42 -7.20 -3.74 4.20
N ASP A 43 -8.01 -4.66 3.70
CA ASP A 43 -8.04 -6.07 4.05
C ASP A 43 -6.72 -6.78 3.72
N LYS A 44 -6.04 -6.35 2.65
CA LYS A 44 -4.71 -6.83 2.25
C LYS A 44 -3.60 -6.32 3.16
N ALA A 45 -3.85 -5.31 3.99
CA ALA A 45 -2.87 -4.73 4.90
C ALA A 45 -2.87 -5.43 6.27
N LYS A 46 -1.69 -5.94 6.66
CA LYS A 46 -1.43 -6.62 7.93
C LYS A 46 -0.35 -5.89 8.72
N LEU A 47 -0.37 -6.04 10.05
CA LEU A 47 0.67 -5.46 10.88
C LEU A 47 2.00 -6.14 10.57
N PHE A 48 3.03 -5.35 10.28
CA PHE A 48 4.36 -5.88 10.02
C PHE A 48 5.01 -6.28 11.35
N LYS A 49 5.02 -7.58 11.64
CA LYS A 49 5.52 -8.10 12.91
C LYS A 49 7.03 -7.90 13.04
N GLY A 50 7.49 -7.60 14.24
CA GLY A 50 8.93 -7.44 14.53
C GLY A 50 9.49 -6.04 14.25
N ILE A 51 8.65 -5.11 13.78
CA ILE A 51 8.97 -3.67 13.68
C ILE A 51 8.08 -2.88 14.63
N ASP A 52 8.52 -1.68 15.00
CA ASP A 52 7.77 -0.72 15.80
C ASP A 52 6.33 -0.50 15.32
N ARG A 53 5.48 -0.08 16.26
CA ARG A 53 4.05 0.11 16.03
C ARG A 53 3.81 1.13 14.91
N GLY A 54 2.90 0.79 13.99
CA GLY A 54 2.46 1.70 12.92
C GLY A 54 2.94 1.31 11.52
N VAL A 55 3.79 0.28 11.38
CA VAL A 55 4.20 -0.25 10.08
C VAL A 55 3.30 -1.41 9.67
N PHE A 56 2.74 -1.32 8.46
CA PHE A 56 1.89 -2.34 7.87
C PHE A 56 2.49 -2.85 6.57
N GLU A 57 2.30 -4.12 6.28
CA GLU A 57 2.66 -4.75 5.01
C GLU A 57 1.40 -5.01 4.18
N ILE A 58 1.48 -4.81 2.86
CA ILE A 58 0.42 -5.22 1.93
C ILE A 58 0.77 -6.62 1.46
N THR A 59 -0.02 -7.62 1.88
CA THR A 59 0.15 -9.00 1.42
C THR A 59 -0.71 -9.21 0.18
N LEU A 60 -0.07 -9.44 -0.96
CA LEU A 60 -0.74 -9.82 -2.19
C LEU A 60 -0.66 -11.33 -2.40
N ARG A 61 -1.77 -11.93 -2.79
CA ARG A 61 -1.78 -13.30 -3.32
C ARG A 61 -2.04 -13.20 -4.81
N SER A 62 -0.97 -13.26 -5.59
CA SER A 62 -1.08 -13.28 -7.05
C SER A 62 -1.57 -14.66 -7.48
N LEU A 63 -2.73 -14.71 -8.13
CA LEU A 63 -3.23 -15.90 -8.83
C LEU A 63 -2.81 -15.78 -10.30
N ILE A 64 -1.50 -15.90 -10.54
CA ILE A 64 -0.91 -16.17 -11.85
C ILE A 64 -0.05 -17.41 -11.71
#